data_AF-A0A431PHB4-F1
#
_entry.id   AF-A0A431PHB4-F1
#
_cell.length_a   1.000
_cell.length_b   1.000
_cell.length_c   1.000
_cell.angle_alpha   90.00
_cell.angle_beta   90.00
_cell.angle_gamma   90.00
#
_symmetry.space_group_name_H-M   'P 1'
#
loop_
_entity.id
_entity.type
_entity.pdbx_description
1 polymer ?
#
loop_
_entity_poly.entity_id
_entity_poly.type
_entity_poly.pdbx_seq_one_letter_code
_entity_poly.pdbx_strand_id
1 'polypeptide(L)'
;MGRRHSRYDKELTRLFLAGGFPGRSARRDGVAAPALRPEPIQRPPPDPPPPSHAALARRDPVRRASPAPKFSAPMESRIMTPHPGQVLAQHLADLGLTASDLARDIDVPVNRVTAIINGQRGVTADTALRLGHWFGVDPEDWLGLQLEYELAVARHEVGVKVKRLPRLADRVS
;
A
#
# COMPACT_ATOMS: atom_id res chain seq x y z
N MET A 1 21.62 -19.96 20.76
CA MET A 1 21.01 -19.04 19.77
C MET A 1 19.89 -19.79 19.05
N GLY A 2 18.61 -19.45 19.00
CA GLY A 2 17.94 -18.17 19.23
C GLY A 2 16.98 -17.79 18.09
N ARG A 3 16.32 -18.74 17.40
CA ARG A 3 15.22 -18.42 16.46
C ARG A 3 13.92 -18.26 17.24
N ARG A 4 13.57 -17.01 17.57
CA ARG A 4 12.29 -16.69 18.21
C ARG A 4 11.19 -16.69 17.17
N HIS A 5 10.42 -17.78 17.17
CA HIS A 5 9.04 -17.79 16.73
C HIS A 5 8.21 -16.92 17.69
N SER A 6 7.38 -16.03 17.15
CA SER A 6 6.18 -15.49 17.81
C SER A 6 5.04 -15.75 16.83
N ARG A 7 4.36 -16.90 16.88
CA ARG A 7 3.32 -17.30 17.84
C ARG A 7 2.06 -16.42 17.72
N TYR A 8 1.39 -16.55 16.57
CA TYR A 8 -0.07 -16.54 16.37
C TYR A 8 -0.33 -17.39 15.10
N ASP A 9 -0.09 -18.70 15.15
CA ASP A 9 -1.10 -19.74 15.43
C ASP A 9 -2.27 -19.70 14.41
N LYS A 10 -2.09 -20.19 13.17
CA LYS A 10 -2.26 -21.58 12.72
C LYS A 10 -3.64 -22.26 12.96
N GLU A 11 -4.63 -21.58 13.52
CA GLU A 11 -5.96 -22.17 13.78
C GLU A 11 -7.14 -21.55 12.99
N LEU A 12 -6.90 -20.98 11.80
CA LEU A 12 -8.00 -20.56 10.89
C LEU A 12 -7.94 -21.18 9.49
N THR A 13 -6.96 -22.02 9.18
CA THR A 13 -6.85 -22.70 7.87
C THR A 13 -7.50 -24.08 7.86
N ARG A 14 -8.13 -24.52 8.96
CA ARG A 14 -8.84 -25.82 9.04
C ARG A 14 -10.37 -25.74 8.95
N LEU A 15 -10.95 -24.55 8.74
CA LEU A 15 -12.40 -24.35 8.74
C LEU A 15 -13.00 -24.03 7.36
N PHE A 16 -12.41 -24.51 6.26
CA PHE A 16 -12.95 -24.29 4.91
C PHE A 16 -12.94 -25.52 3.97
N LEU A 17 -12.79 -26.74 4.51
CA LEU A 17 -12.75 -27.99 3.72
C LEU A 17 -13.81 -29.04 4.13
N ALA A 18 -15.03 -28.60 4.49
CA ALA A 18 -16.17 -29.50 4.65
C ALA A 18 -17.52 -28.81 4.35
N GLY A 19 -18.11 -29.10 3.18
CA GLY A 19 -19.46 -28.70 2.77
C GLY A 19 -19.44 -27.92 1.43
N GLY A 20 -19.78 -28.46 0.27
CA GLY A 20 -20.86 -29.40 -0.04
C GLY A 20 -22.10 -28.64 -0.51
N PHE A 21 -22.11 -28.16 -1.77
CA PHE A 21 -23.33 -27.60 -2.39
C PHE A 21 -23.98 -28.66 -3.29
N PRO A 22 -25.25 -29.06 -3.04
CA PRO A 22 -25.97 -30.00 -3.88
C PRO A 22 -26.55 -29.31 -5.12
N GLY A 23 -26.51 -30.04 -6.24
CA GLY A 23 -27.06 -29.59 -7.51
C GLY A 23 -28.58 -29.53 -7.56
N ARG A 24 -29.09 -28.83 -8.58
CA ARG A 24 -30.44 -29.05 -9.11
C ARG A 24 -30.40 -29.05 -10.63
N SER A 25 -30.80 -30.18 -11.17
CA SER A 25 -31.20 -30.38 -12.55
C SER A 25 -32.54 -29.70 -12.82
N ALA A 26 -32.68 -29.07 -13.98
CA ALA A 26 -33.96 -28.89 -14.65
C ALA A 26 -33.73 -29.00 -16.17
N ARG A 27 -34.49 -29.91 -16.80
CA ARG A 27 -34.51 -30.15 -18.25
C ARG A 27 -35.44 -29.14 -18.96
N ARG A 28 -35.34 -29.16 -20.30
CA ARG A 28 -36.29 -28.75 -21.35
C ARG A 28 -36.27 -27.25 -21.70
N ASP A 29 -36.28 -26.79 -22.96
CA ASP A 29 -36.66 -27.40 -24.24
C ASP A 29 -35.71 -26.97 -25.38
N GLY A 30 -35.68 -27.78 -26.45
CA GLY A 30 -34.79 -27.61 -27.58
C GLY A 30 -35.24 -26.51 -28.54
N VAL A 31 -34.27 -25.65 -28.89
CA VAL A 31 -34.18 -25.00 -30.20
C VAL A 31 -32.70 -25.02 -30.58
N ALA A 32 -32.35 -25.66 -31.70
CA ALA A 32 -30.99 -25.78 -32.16
C ALA A 32 -30.45 -24.40 -32.58
N ALA A 33 -29.55 -23.82 -31.78
CA ALA A 33 -28.79 -22.64 -32.16
C ALA A 33 -27.71 -23.00 -33.19
N PRO A 34 -27.40 -22.14 -34.18
CA PRO A 34 -26.38 -22.43 -35.17
C PRO A 34 -25.01 -22.54 -34.50
N ALA A 35 -24.24 -23.56 -34.89
CA ALA A 35 -22.91 -23.83 -34.37
C ALA A 35 -21.95 -22.67 -34.69
N LEU A 36 -21.76 -21.78 -33.72
CA LEU A 36 -20.64 -20.85 -33.70
C LEU A 36 -19.36 -21.68 -33.60
N ARG A 37 -18.49 -21.58 -34.60
CA ARG A 37 -17.14 -22.13 -34.53
C ARG A 37 -16.43 -21.46 -33.35
N PRO A 38 -15.80 -22.20 -32.42
CA PRO A 38 -15.03 -21.56 -31.36
C PRO A 38 -13.84 -20.85 -32.00
N GLU A 39 -13.77 -19.53 -31.82
CA GLU A 39 -12.59 -18.75 -32.15
C GLU A 39 -11.38 -19.35 -31.40
N PRO A 40 -10.19 -19.43 -32.02
CA PRO A 40 -8.99 -19.87 -31.32
C PRO A 40 -8.78 -18.97 -30.10
N ILE A 41 -8.69 -19.56 -28.91
CA ILE A 41 -8.31 -18.82 -27.70
C ILE A 41 -6.93 -18.24 -27.95
N GLN A 42 -6.86 -16.93 -28.23
CA GLN A 42 -5.59 -16.22 -28.27
C GLN A 42 -4.98 -16.36 -26.89
N ARG A 43 -3.86 -17.09 -26.78
CA ARG A 43 -3.11 -17.14 -25.52
C ARG A 43 -2.75 -15.68 -25.17
N PRO A 44 -2.98 -15.24 -23.93
CA PRO A 44 -2.52 -13.93 -23.52
C PRO A 44 -1.01 -13.83 -23.79
N PRO A 45 -0.50 -12.67 -24.21
CA PRO A 45 0.93 -12.47 -24.36
C PRO A 45 1.63 -12.85 -23.05
N PRO A 46 2.83 -13.46 -23.10
CA PRO A 46 3.59 -13.75 -21.89
C PRO A 46 3.79 -12.47 -21.08
N ASP A 47 3.73 -12.58 -19.75
CA ASP A 47 4.05 -11.45 -18.86
C ASP A 47 5.40 -10.85 -19.28
N PRO A 48 5.51 -9.50 -19.33
CA PRO A 48 6.79 -8.88 -19.62
C PRO A 48 7.81 -9.34 -18.58
N PRO A 49 9.08 -9.61 -18.98
CA PRO A 49 10.11 -10.00 -18.03
C PRO A 49 10.23 -8.92 -16.94
N PRO A 50 10.49 -9.30 -15.67
CA PRO A 50 10.76 -8.31 -14.63
C PRO A 50 11.89 -7.37 -15.11
N PRO A 51 11.80 -6.06 -14.83
CA PRO A 51 12.82 -5.12 -15.29
C PRO A 51 14.18 -5.57 -14.79
N SER A 52 15.08 -5.87 -15.72
CA SER A 52 16.46 -6.23 -15.39
C SER A 52 17.10 -5.07 -14.64
N HIS A 53 17.63 -5.32 -13.44
CA HIS A 53 18.41 -4.35 -12.65
C HIS A 53 19.57 -3.73 -13.46
N ALA A 54 19.95 -4.33 -14.59
CA ALA A 54 21.01 -3.86 -15.49
C ALA A 54 20.62 -2.67 -16.40
N ALA A 55 19.36 -2.22 -16.44
CA ALA A 55 18.93 -1.14 -17.35
C ALA A 55 19.00 0.28 -16.76
N LEU A 56 19.40 0.46 -15.50
CA LEU A 56 19.47 1.78 -14.82
C LEU A 56 20.70 2.64 -15.23
N ALA A 57 21.51 2.19 -16.18
CA ALA A 57 22.80 2.81 -16.52
C ALA A 57 22.81 3.61 -17.84
N ARG A 58 21.72 4.30 -18.20
CA ARG A 58 21.76 5.35 -19.25
C ARG A 58 21.13 6.63 -18.73
N ARG A 59 21.97 7.45 -18.09
CA ARG A 59 21.63 8.78 -17.59
C ARG A 59 21.65 9.80 -18.74
N ASP A 60 20.48 10.33 -19.09
CA ASP A 60 20.37 11.61 -19.81
C ASP A 60 20.75 12.76 -18.85
N PRO A 61 21.70 13.65 -19.19
CA PRO A 61 22.19 14.69 -18.29
C PRO A 61 21.29 15.94 -18.17
N VAL A 62 20.02 15.89 -18.62
CA VAL A 62 19.12 17.07 -18.61
C VAL A 62 17.77 16.75 -17.99
N ARG A 63 17.75 16.32 -16.71
CA ARG A 63 16.55 16.46 -15.88
C ARG A 63 16.76 17.64 -14.94
N ARG A 64 15.99 18.71 -15.17
CA ARG A 64 15.80 19.81 -14.20
C ARG A 64 15.60 19.18 -12.83
N ALA A 65 16.46 19.52 -11.88
CA ALA A 65 16.28 19.16 -10.48
C ALA A 65 14.83 19.46 -10.11
N SER A 66 14.09 18.41 -9.72
CA SER A 66 12.82 18.64 -9.03
C SER A 66 13.16 19.49 -7.79
N PRO A 67 12.42 20.58 -7.52
CA PRO A 67 12.73 21.43 -6.38
C PRO A 67 12.73 20.56 -5.13
N ALA A 68 13.80 20.69 -4.34
CA ALA A 68 13.94 19.99 -3.06
C ALA A 68 12.67 20.19 -2.21
N PRO A 69 12.24 19.18 -1.45
CA PRO A 69 11.07 19.31 -0.59
C PRO A 69 11.29 20.48 0.37
N LYS A 70 10.38 21.46 0.35
CA LYS A 70 10.42 22.62 1.23
C LYS A 70 9.93 22.18 2.63
N PHE A 71 10.79 21.52 3.40
CA PHE A 71 10.55 21.38 4.83
C PHE A 71 10.90 22.69 5.54
N SER A 72 9.99 23.66 5.46
CA SER A 72 9.99 24.82 6.35
C SER A 72 8.99 24.54 7.46
N ALA A 73 9.43 23.87 8.54
CA ALA A 73 8.63 23.71 9.74
C ALA A 73 9.13 24.72 10.81
N PRO A 74 8.26 25.59 11.35
CA PRO A 74 8.59 26.31 12.57
C PRO A 74 8.63 25.33 13.74
N MET A 75 9.57 25.56 14.65
CA MET A 75 9.87 24.71 15.80
C MET A 75 8.83 24.90 16.91
N GLU A 76 7.61 24.37 16.75
CA GLU A 76 6.60 24.31 17.81
C GLU A 76 5.88 22.95 17.83
N SER A 77 5.94 22.26 18.98
CA SER A 77 5.40 20.92 19.26
C SER A 77 5.85 19.82 18.28
N ARG A 78 7.06 19.29 18.47
CA ARG A 78 7.56 18.18 17.63
C ARG A 78 6.71 16.93 17.85
N ILE A 79 5.71 16.72 16.99
CA ILE A 79 5.23 15.39 16.67
C ILE A 79 6.46 14.62 16.19
N MET A 80 7.01 13.77 17.06
CA MET A 80 8.25 13.04 16.81
C MET A 80 8.04 11.88 15.82
N THR A 81 6.79 11.58 15.50
CA THR A 81 6.44 10.55 14.52
C THR A 81 6.59 11.10 13.11
N PRO A 82 7.50 10.55 12.29
CA PRO A 82 7.68 11.02 10.93
C PRO A 82 6.45 10.71 10.07
N HIS A 83 6.09 11.64 9.18
CA HIS A 83 5.07 11.36 8.17
C HIS A 83 5.59 10.26 7.23
N PRO A 84 4.75 9.32 6.75
CA PRO A 84 5.20 8.25 5.83
C PRO A 84 5.93 8.78 4.59
N GLY A 85 5.54 9.96 4.11
CA GLY A 85 6.21 10.66 3.02
C GLY A 85 7.67 11.04 3.28
N GLN A 86 8.03 11.36 4.53
CA GLN A 86 9.42 11.62 4.92
C GLN A 86 10.25 10.33 4.86
N VAL A 87 9.68 9.23 5.37
CA VAL A 87 10.30 7.90 5.30
C VAL A 87 10.49 7.49 3.83
N LEU A 88 9.46 7.66 3.00
CA LEU A 88 9.53 7.39 1.57
C LEU A 88 10.60 8.22 0.87
N ALA A 89 10.70 9.51 1.19
CA ALA A 89 11.72 10.39 0.61
C ALA A 89 13.14 9.94 0.96
N GLN A 90 13.36 9.47 2.19
CA GLN A 90 14.65 8.93 2.62
C GLN A 90 15.01 7.66 1.85
N HIS A 91 14.08 6.72 1.72
CA HIS A 91 14.29 5.51 0.93
C HIS A 91 14.65 5.83 -0.53
N LEU A 92 13.98 6.80 -1.15
CA LEU A 92 14.29 7.22 -2.51
C LEU A 92 15.68 7.86 -2.62
N ALA A 93 16.07 8.68 -1.64
CA ALA A 93 17.39 9.27 -1.59
C ALA A 93 18.49 8.20 -1.46
N ASP A 94 18.30 7.22 -0.58
CA ASP A 94 19.24 6.12 -0.35
C ASP A 94 19.42 5.24 -1.59
N LEU A 95 18.35 5.08 -2.39
CA LEU A 95 18.36 4.33 -3.65
C LEU A 95 18.76 5.18 -4.86
N GLY A 96 18.95 6.50 -4.70
CA GLY A 96 19.25 7.42 -5.79
C GLY A 96 18.13 7.55 -6.82
N LEU A 97 16.88 7.35 -6.42
CA LEU A 97 15.69 7.38 -7.27
C LEU A 97 14.91 8.67 -7.11
N THR A 98 14.22 9.09 -8.17
CA THR A 98 13.29 10.22 -8.09
C THR A 98 11.86 9.73 -7.81
N ALA A 99 11.00 10.64 -7.33
CA ALA A 99 9.57 10.37 -7.17
C ALA A 99 8.91 9.92 -8.48
N SER A 100 9.37 10.46 -9.62
CA SER A 100 8.90 10.08 -10.95
C SER A 100 9.32 8.67 -11.34
N ASP A 101 10.52 8.24 -10.95
CA ASP A 101 10.99 6.88 -11.22
C ASP A 101 10.16 5.87 -10.43
N LEU A 102 9.98 6.09 -9.13
CA LEU A 102 9.11 5.24 -8.31
C LEU A 102 7.67 5.21 -8.86
N ALA A 103 7.09 6.37 -9.17
CA ALA A 103 5.71 6.47 -9.63
C ALA A 103 5.45 5.62 -10.90
N ARG A 104 6.42 5.61 -11.83
CA ARG A 104 6.38 4.75 -13.01
C ARG A 104 6.45 3.27 -12.62
N ASP A 105 7.36 2.91 -11.72
CA ASP A 105 7.61 1.52 -11.38
C ASP A 105 6.46 0.89 -10.57
N ILE A 106 5.71 1.70 -9.80
CA ILE A 106 4.53 1.24 -9.05
C ILE A 106 3.19 1.53 -9.74
N ASP A 107 3.23 1.99 -10.99
CA ASP A 107 2.06 2.31 -11.82
C ASP A 107 1.06 3.27 -11.13
N VAL A 108 1.55 4.43 -10.71
CA VAL A 108 0.70 5.51 -10.17
C VAL A 108 1.09 6.87 -10.75
N PRO A 109 0.19 7.88 -10.71
CA PRO A 109 0.54 9.23 -11.14
C PRO A 109 1.67 9.82 -10.28
N VAL A 110 2.63 10.51 -10.91
CA VAL A 110 3.75 11.18 -10.21
C VAL A 110 3.26 12.13 -9.11
N ASN A 111 2.19 12.88 -9.40
CA ASN A 111 1.56 13.80 -8.43
C ASN A 111 1.11 13.10 -7.14
N ARG A 112 0.77 11.80 -7.20
CA ARG A 112 0.41 11.02 -6.02
C ARG A 112 1.63 10.84 -5.12
N VAL A 113 2.76 10.41 -5.68
CA VAL A 113 4.01 10.17 -4.93
C VAL A 113 4.56 11.48 -4.37
N THR A 114 4.59 12.54 -5.17
CA THR A 114 5.09 13.84 -4.70
C THR A 114 4.22 14.45 -3.61
N ALA A 115 2.88 14.34 -3.70
CA ALA A 115 1.98 14.78 -2.64
C ALA A 115 2.19 14.00 -1.33
N ILE A 116 2.46 12.69 -1.42
CA ILE A 116 2.79 11.87 -0.24
C ILE A 116 4.10 12.34 0.39
N ILE A 117 5.17 12.48 -0.41
CA ILE A 117 6.49 12.95 0.05
C ILE A 117 6.39 14.31 0.73
N ASN A 118 5.57 15.22 0.18
CA ASN A 118 5.38 16.56 0.72
C ASN A 118 4.44 16.61 1.94
N GLY A 119 3.91 15.47 2.42
CA GLY A 119 2.98 15.44 3.56
C GLY A 119 1.58 15.99 3.25
N GLN A 120 1.26 16.21 1.97
CA GLN A 120 -0.03 16.75 1.52
C GLN A 120 -1.08 15.66 1.34
N ARG A 121 -0.65 14.39 1.32
CA ARG A 121 -1.50 13.22 1.14
C ARG A 121 -0.97 12.09 2.01
N GLY A 122 -1.88 11.37 2.67
CA GLY A 122 -1.56 10.15 3.39
C GLY A 122 -1.39 8.93 2.47
N VAL A 123 -0.79 7.88 3.00
CA VAL A 123 -0.69 6.57 2.34
C VAL A 123 -2.03 5.83 2.48
N THR A 124 -2.61 5.43 1.35
CA THR A 124 -3.81 4.59 1.30
C THR A 124 -3.46 3.11 1.21
N ALA A 125 -4.42 2.20 1.43
CA ALA A 125 -4.18 0.76 1.29
C ALA A 125 -3.68 0.36 -0.11
N ASP A 126 -4.23 0.91 -1.19
CA ASP A 126 -3.74 0.70 -2.57
C ASP A 126 -2.27 1.11 -2.71
N THR A 127 -1.93 2.30 -2.22
CA THR A 127 -0.53 2.77 -2.25
C THR A 127 0.38 1.88 -1.39
N ALA A 128 -0.07 1.47 -0.21
CA ALA A 128 0.69 0.62 0.69
C ALA A 128 0.99 -0.75 0.08
N LEU A 129 0.02 -1.39 -0.59
CA LEU A 129 0.21 -2.64 -1.34
C LEU A 129 1.28 -2.48 -2.42
N ARG A 130 1.21 -1.37 -3.18
CA ARG A 130 2.18 -1.06 -4.24
C ARG A 130 3.58 -0.80 -3.71
N LEU A 131 3.70 -0.01 -2.64
CA LEU A 131 4.98 0.26 -1.99
C LEU A 131 5.56 -1.00 -1.35
N GLY A 132 4.75 -1.77 -0.63
CA GLY A 132 5.17 -3.03 -0.02
C GLY A 132 5.69 -4.02 -1.06
N HIS A 133 4.95 -4.20 -2.17
CA HIS A 133 5.39 -5.02 -3.29
C HIS A 133 6.73 -4.56 -3.88
N TRP A 134 6.90 -3.26 -4.12
CA TRP A 134 8.09 -2.71 -4.76
C TRP A 134 9.33 -2.73 -3.84
N PHE A 135 9.16 -2.41 -2.56
CA PHE A 135 10.24 -2.41 -1.56
C PHE A 135 10.52 -3.80 -0.97
N GLY A 136 9.65 -4.79 -1.20
CA GLY A 136 9.76 -6.12 -0.60
C GLY A 136 9.50 -6.12 0.90
N VAL A 137 8.60 -5.27 1.38
CA VAL A 137 8.19 -5.14 2.79
C VAL A 137 6.68 -5.34 2.92
N ASP A 138 6.20 -5.57 4.14
CA ASP A 138 4.77 -5.73 4.37
C ASP A 138 4.03 -4.38 4.17
N PRO A 139 2.88 -4.35 3.48
CA PRO A 139 2.12 -3.12 3.25
C PRO A 139 1.63 -2.49 4.56
N GLU A 140 1.43 -3.30 5.60
CA GLU A 140 1.07 -2.85 6.94
C GLU A 140 2.13 -1.94 7.55
N ASP A 141 3.42 -2.07 7.20
CA ASP A 141 4.47 -1.18 7.70
C ASP A 141 4.21 0.27 7.27
N TRP A 142 3.77 0.46 6.01
CA TRP A 142 3.43 1.78 5.48
C TRP A 142 2.15 2.35 6.07
N LEU A 143 1.14 1.50 6.29
CA LEU A 143 -0.11 1.92 6.95
C LEU A 143 0.10 2.20 8.44
N GLY A 144 1.02 1.47 9.09
CA GLY A 144 1.43 1.70 10.47
C GLY A 144 2.01 3.10 10.65
N LEU A 145 2.95 3.50 9.79
CA LEU A 145 3.49 4.85 9.78
C LEU A 145 2.39 5.93 9.61
N GLN A 146 1.42 5.69 8.71
CA GLN A 146 0.31 6.62 8.49
C GLN A 146 -0.55 6.76 9.74
N LEU A 147 -0.94 5.63 10.34
CA LEU A 147 -1.77 5.59 11.53
C LEU A 147 -1.08 6.27 12.72
N GLU A 148 0.20 5.98 12.95
CA GLU A 148 0.96 6.59 14.03
C GLU A 148 1.05 8.11 13.87
N TYR A 149 1.31 8.59 12.65
CA TYR A 149 1.35 10.02 12.35
C TYR A 149 0.00 10.69 12.59
N GLU A 150 -1.08 10.13 12.04
CA GLU A 150 -2.43 10.68 12.19
C GLU A 150 -2.89 10.71 13.65
N LEU A 151 -2.60 9.65 14.41
CA LEU A 151 -2.89 9.61 15.84
C LEU A 151 -2.07 10.66 16.60
N ALA A 152 -0.81 10.89 16.24
CA ALA A 152 0.01 11.90 16.89
C ALA A 152 -0.52 13.32 16.61
N VAL A 153 -0.92 13.61 15.37
CA VAL A 153 -1.57 14.88 14.99
C VAL A 153 -2.89 15.04 15.76
N ALA A 154 -3.77 14.05 15.72
CA ALA A 154 -5.06 14.11 16.40
C ALA A 154 -4.92 14.24 17.94
N ARG A 155 -3.93 13.56 18.54
CA ARG A 155 -3.62 13.71 19.98
C ARG A 155 -3.20 15.14 20.31
N HIS A 156 -2.44 15.77 19.43
CA HIS A 156 -2.02 17.16 19.61
C HIS A 156 -3.21 18.12 19.49
N GLU A 157 -4.07 17.94 18.48
CA GLU A 157 -5.18 18.86 18.19
C GLU A 157 -6.36 18.73 19.15
N VAL A 158 -6.78 17.50 19.47
CA VAL A 158 -8.03 17.23 20.22
C VAL A 158 -7.82 16.37 21.46
N GLY A 159 -6.60 15.89 21.73
CA GLY A 159 -6.36 14.91 22.80
C GLY A 159 -6.82 15.35 24.19
N VAL A 160 -6.69 16.65 24.53
CA VAL A 160 -7.19 17.19 25.81
C VAL A 160 -8.71 17.12 25.91
N LYS A 161 -9.42 17.43 24.82
CA LYS A 161 -10.88 17.36 24.75
C LYS A 161 -11.34 15.90 24.84
N VAL A 162 -10.70 15.00 24.09
CA VAL A 162 -11.00 13.56 24.09
C VAL A 162 -10.83 12.94 25.49
N LYS A 163 -9.79 13.33 26.24
CA LYS A 163 -9.54 12.82 27.60
C LYS A 163 -10.64 13.16 28.62
N ARG A 164 -11.45 14.19 28.36
CA ARG A 164 -12.56 14.61 29.24
C ARG A 164 -13.86 13.87 28.96
N LEU A 165 -13.93 13.10 27.89
CA LEU A 165 -15.11 12.32 27.56
C LEU A 165 -15.29 11.17 28.56
N PRO A 166 -16.54 10.80 28.92
CA PRO A 166 -16.81 9.72 29.84
C PRO A 166 -16.33 8.38 29.27
N ARG A 167 -15.78 7.51 30.12
CA ARG A 167 -15.40 6.15 29.72
C ARG A 167 -16.51 5.17 30.08
N LEU A 168 -16.54 4.03 29.37
CA LEU A 168 -17.48 2.96 29.70
C LEU A 168 -17.27 2.44 31.13
N ALA A 169 -16.01 2.33 31.58
CA ALA A 169 -15.66 1.91 32.93
C ALA A 169 -16.29 2.80 34.02
N ASP A 170 -16.40 4.12 33.76
CA ASP A 170 -16.96 5.09 34.70
C ASP A 170 -18.49 5.00 34.80
N ARG A 171 -19.16 4.29 33.88
CA ARG A 171 -20.63 4.17 33.82
C ARG A 171 -21.18 2.88 34.40
N VAL A 172 -20.32 1.87 34.55
CA VAL A 172 -20.68 0.52 35.01
C VAL A 172 -20.24 0.27 36.46
N SER A 173 -19.70 1.29 37.13
CA SER A 173 -19.31 1.30 38.56
C SER A 173 -20.32 2.12 39.36
#